data_AF-A0A5Q4BYZ1-F1
#
_entry.id   AF-A0A5Q4BYZ1-F1
#
_cell.length_a   1.000
_cell.length_b   1.000
_cell.length_c   1.000
_cell.angle_alpha   90.00
_cell.angle_beta   90.00
_cell.angle_gamma   90.00
#
_symmetry.space_group_name_H-M   'P 1'
#
loop_
_entity.id
_entity.type
_entity.pdbx_description
1 polymer ?
#
loop_
_entity_poly.entity_id
_entity_poly.type
_entity_poly.pdbx_seq_one_letter_code
_entity_poly.pdbx_strand_id
1 'polypeptide(L)'
;MHPVCRRCSALLIQQTRTFASSSVNLSVPKPASAYLSKPTWSVASLLPPSTKAGAPETSPEEPISKAKLHHLLRLSALPLPDTEAAESAMLRTLHSQLHFVRDVQRVDTTGLEPLRSLRDETIEGVEEVTIGLEELQDALGNEIQFGHKKRPKRVRGEEVDTKGAEDWDPLKTASRTAGKYFVVQSKKEES
;
A
#
# COMPACT_ATOMS: atom_id res chain seq x y z
N MET A 1 1.45 35.97 -55.21
CA MET A 1 2.72 36.64 -54.90
C MET A 1 2.47 38.13 -54.69
N HIS A 2 3.18 38.74 -53.72
CA HIS A 2 3.10 40.12 -53.20
C HIS A 2 1.97 40.41 -52.19
N PRO A 3 2.19 41.33 -51.21
CA PRO A 3 2.97 41.07 -50.00
C PRO A 3 2.22 41.46 -48.70
N VAL A 4 2.63 40.88 -47.58
CA VAL A 4 2.06 41.16 -46.25
C VAL A 4 2.62 42.48 -45.71
N CYS A 5 1.72 43.39 -45.35
CA CYS A 5 2.00 44.71 -44.81
C CYS A 5 2.47 44.64 -43.34
N ARG A 6 3.60 45.28 -43.03
CA ARG A 6 4.09 45.51 -41.67
C ARG A 6 3.41 46.75 -41.10
N ARG A 7 2.58 46.60 -40.06
CA ARG A 7 2.31 47.64 -39.06
C ARG A 7 1.62 47.05 -37.82
N CYS A 8 2.02 47.57 -36.67
CA CYS A 8 1.49 47.35 -35.32
C CYS A 8 2.04 46.13 -34.55
N SER A 9 3.32 46.25 -34.22
CA SER A 9 3.94 45.61 -33.06
C SER A 9 3.40 46.19 -31.74
N ALA A 10 3.25 45.30 -30.76
CA ALA A 10 3.21 45.53 -29.31
C ALA A 10 1.90 46.03 -28.67
N LEU A 11 1.08 45.07 -28.22
CA LEU A 11 0.31 45.17 -26.97
C LEU A 11 0.36 43.82 -26.23
N LEU A 12 1.55 43.47 -25.74
CA LEU A 12 1.70 42.52 -24.64
C LEU A 12 1.47 43.34 -23.36
N ILE A 13 0.21 43.47 -22.95
CA ILE A 13 -0.15 44.03 -21.65
C ILE A 13 0.21 42.95 -20.63
N GLN A 14 1.44 43.02 -20.15
CA GLN A 14 1.86 42.35 -18.92
C GLN A 14 1.02 42.96 -17.79
N GLN A 15 0.07 42.19 -17.26
CA GLN A 15 -0.58 42.50 -16.00
C GLN A 15 0.47 42.36 -14.89
N THR A 16 1.17 43.46 -14.59
CA THR A 16 1.95 43.57 -13.37
C THR A 16 0.96 43.63 -12.21
N ARG A 17 0.73 42.49 -11.54
CA ARG A 17 0.09 42.47 -10.23
C ARG A 17 0.98 43.28 -9.28
N THR A 18 0.60 44.53 -9.03
CA THR A 18 1.15 45.33 -7.95
C THR A 18 0.66 44.73 -6.64
N PHE A 19 1.48 43.86 -6.04
CA PHE A 19 1.29 43.50 -4.65
C PHE A 19 1.52 44.76 -3.82
N ALA A 20 0.45 45.28 -3.21
CA ALA A 20 0.54 46.25 -2.14
C ALA A 20 1.30 45.58 -0.99
N SER A 21 2.60 45.90 -0.88
CA SER A 21 3.44 45.48 0.23
C SER A 21 2.96 46.22 1.47
N SER A 22 2.14 45.56 2.29
CA SER A 22 1.99 45.97 3.68
C SER A 22 3.36 45.82 4.31
N SER A 23 3.91 46.92 4.83
CA SER A 23 5.19 46.95 5.52
C SER A 23 5.07 46.15 6.82
N VAL A 24 5.20 44.83 6.71
CA VAL A 24 5.59 43.98 7.83
C VAL A 24 7.01 44.38 8.21
N ASN A 25 7.26 44.61 9.50
CA ASN A 25 8.61 44.82 10.01
C ASN A 25 9.47 43.61 9.60
N LEU A 26 10.28 43.74 8.55
CA LEU A 26 11.26 42.73 8.17
C LEU A 26 12.25 42.63 9.33
N SER A 27 12.11 41.57 10.13
CA SER A 27 13.15 41.17 11.05
C SER A 27 14.43 40.97 10.25
N VAL A 28 15.53 41.57 10.70
CA VAL A 28 16.85 41.36 10.12
C VAL A 28 17.07 39.85 9.99
N PRO A 29 17.42 39.32 8.80
CA PRO A 29 17.64 37.89 8.63
C PRO A 29 18.81 37.48 9.53
N LYS A 30 18.50 36.78 10.62
CA LYS A 30 19.52 36.22 11.51
C LYS A 30 20.41 35.24 10.71
N PRO A 31 21.70 35.12 11.04
CA PRO A 31 22.55 34.14 10.39
C PRO A 31 22.00 32.72 10.63
N ALA A 32 22.16 31.82 9.65
CA ALA A 32 21.66 30.43 9.74
C ALA A 32 22.10 29.72 11.03
N SER A 33 23.30 30.04 11.54
CA SER A 33 23.83 29.52 12.80
C SER A 33 22.97 29.87 14.02
N ALA A 34 22.32 31.04 14.05
CA ALA A 34 21.43 31.43 15.13
C ALA A 34 20.14 30.60 15.14
N TYR A 35 19.63 30.20 13.95
CA TYR A 35 18.48 29.31 13.84
C TYR A 35 18.81 27.86 14.21
N LEU A 36 19.98 27.37 13.80
CA LEU A 36 20.42 25.99 14.06
C LEU A 36 20.95 25.77 15.49
N SER A 37 21.25 26.84 16.23
CA SER A 37 21.77 26.77 17.61
C SER A 37 20.79 26.19 18.63
N LYS A 38 19.49 26.25 18.35
CA LYS A 38 18.41 25.71 19.20
C LYS A 38 17.64 24.67 18.38
N PRO A 39 18.05 23.40 18.37
CA PRO A 39 17.30 22.38 17.65
C PRO A 39 15.94 22.20 18.32
N THR A 40 14.86 22.62 17.64
CA THR A 40 13.48 22.51 18.15
C THR A 40 13.00 21.07 18.21
N TRP A 41 13.56 20.19 17.37
CA TRP A 41 13.32 18.75 17.37
C TRP A 41 14.56 18.03 16.82
N SER A 42 14.99 16.95 17.47
CA SER A 42 15.99 16.03 16.90
C SER A 42 15.31 14.76 16.45
N VAL A 43 15.56 14.29 15.21
CA VAL A 43 15.02 13.01 14.73
C VAL A 43 15.40 11.84 15.64
N ALA A 44 16.53 11.96 16.36
CA ALA A 44 16.95 10.96 17.33
C ALA A 44 15.97 10.79 18.52
N SER A 45 15.14 11.81 18.82
CA SER A 45 14.11 11.69 19.87
C SER A 45 12.89 10.88 19.43
N LEU A 46 12.74 10.62 18.13
CA LEU A 46 11.70 9.75 17.57
C LEU A 46 12.12 8.28 17.50
N LEU A 47 13.43 8.00 17.64
CA LEU A 47 13.92 6.64 17.64
C LEU A 47 13.73 6.02 19.03
N PRO A 48 13.50 4.70 19.12
CA PRO A 48 13.53 4.00 20.40
C PRO A 48 14.87 4.29 21.09
N PRO A 49 14.88 4.56 22.41
CA PRO A 49 16.13 4.80 23.12
C PRO A 49 17.03 3.57 22.92
N SER A 50 18.16 3.76 22.25
CA SER A 50 19.11 2.69 21.99
C SER A 50 19.59 2.13 23.32
N THR A 51 19.11 0.92 23.67
CA THR A 51 19.80 0.00 24.59
C THR A 51 20.37 0.68 25.85
N LYS A 52 19.52 1.28 26.70
CA LYS A 52 19.85 1.28 28.12
C LYS A 52 19.29 -0.01 28.70
N ALA A 53 20.19 -0.98 28.87
CA ALA A 53 19.93 -2.16 29.68
C ALA A 53 19.47 -1.69 31.07
N GLY A 54 18.17 -1.75 31.34
CA GLY A 54 17.59 -1.39 32.63
C GLY A 54 16.64 -0.18 32.68
N ALA A 55 16.26 0.45 31.57
CA ALA A 55 15.15 1.40 31.60
C ALA A 55 13.80 0.64 31.52
N PRO A 56 12.84 0.87 32.44
CA PRO A 56 11.54 0.22 32.35
C PRO A 56 10.84 0.69 31.08
N GLU A 57 10.38 -0.28 30.29
CA GLU A 57 9.56 -0.03 29.11
C GLU A 57 8.24 0.61 29.54
N THR A 58 8.18 1.94 29.58
CA THR A 58 6.93 2.68 29.74
C THR A 58 6.22 2.74 28.38
N SER A 59 5.88 1.58 27.84
CA SER A 59 4.84 1.46 26.81
C SER A 59 3.75 0.57 27.40
N PRO A 60 2.48 0.98 27.39
CA PRO A 60 1.40 0.28 28.10
C PRO A 60 0.99 -1.06 27.46
N GLU A 61 1.64 -1.47 26.36
CA GLU A 61 1.33 -2.70 25.64
C GLU A 61 2.45 -3.72 25.75
N GLU A 62 2.07 -4.98 25.96
CA GLU A 62 2.97 -6.11 26.15
C GLU A 62 3.97 -6.26 24.99
N PRO A 63 5.27 -6.44 25.27
CA PRO A 63 6.27 -6.74 24.25
C PRO A 63 5.92 -8.05 23.54
N ILE A 64 6.30 -8.18 22.26
CA ILE A 64 5.98 -9.39 21.50
C ILE A 64 6.77 -10.58 22.08
N SER A 65 6.02 -11.58 22.56
CA SER A 65 6.60 -12.80 23.08
C SER A 65 7.17 -13.69 21.98
N LYS A 66 8.14 -14.55 22.33
CA LYS A 66 8.69 -15.59 21.46
C LYS A 66 7.61 -16.47 20.82
N ALA A 67 6.60 -16.86 21.59
CA ALA A 67 5.46 -17.63 21.10
C ALA A 67 4.67 -16.89 20.00
N LYS A 68 4.50 -15.57 20.17
CA LYS A 68 3.84 -14.72 19.16
C LYS A 68 4.71 -14.55 17.92
N LEU A 69 6.03 -14.42 18.06
CA LEU A 69 6.95 -14.46 16.91
C LEU A 69 6.83 -15.77 16.14
N HIS A 70 6.85 -16.93 16.82
CA HIS A 70 6.67 -18.23 16.17
C HIS A 70 5.31 -18.37 15.48
N HIS A 71 4.27 -17.80 16.07
CA HIS A 71 2.95 -17.77 15.45
C HIS A 71 2.95 -16.93 14.16
N LEU A 72 3.58 -15.75 14.18
CA LEU A 72 3.72 -14.91 12.99
C LEU A 72 4.49 -15.60 11.88
N LEU A 73 5.60 -16.29 12.21
CA LEU A 73 6.38 -17.05 11.23
C LEU A 73 5.53 -18.14 10.55
N ARG A 74 4.65 -18.80 11.30
CA ARG A 74 3.72 -19.79 10.73
C ARG A 74 2.70 -19.16 9.79
N LEU A 75 2.13 -18.00 10.16
CA LEU A 75 1.19 -17.27 9.31
C LEU A 75 1.85 -16.78 8.01
N SER A 76 3.11 -16.38 8.07
CA SER A 76 3.90 -15.98 6.90
C SER A 76 4.54 -17.16 6.15
N ALA A 77 4.24 -18.41 6.54
CA ALA A 77 4.83 -19.63 5.97
C ALA A 77 6.39 -19.65 5.97
N LEU A 78 7.00 -19.04 6.99
CA LEU A 78 8.44 -19.03 7.20
C LEU A 78 8.89 -20.14 8.17
N PRO A 79 10.12 -20.67 8.03
CA PRO A 79 10.68 -21.63 8.98
C PRO A 79 10.91 -20.99 10.36
N LEU A 80 10.96 -21.85 11.39
CA LEU A 80 11.32 -21.41 12.74
C LEU A 80 12.83 -21.12 12.81
N PRO A 81 13.27 -20.21 13.70
CA PRO A 81 14.69 -19.95 13.89
C PRO A 81 15.42 -21.15 14.48
N ASP A 82 16.57 -21.48 13.88
CA ASP A 82 17.43 -22.56 14.37
C ASP A 82 18.21 -22.18 15.64
N THR A 83 18.43 -20.88 15.87
CA THR A 83 19.24 -20.36 16.98
C THR A 83 18.53 -19.25 17.76
N GLU A 84 18.77 -19.19 19.08
CA GLU A 84 18.24 -18.13 19.94
C GLU A 84 18.82 -16.74 19.59
N ALA A 85 20.06 -16.70 19.08
CA ALA A 85 20.65 -15.46 18.57
C ALA A 85 19.86 -14.89 17.38
N ALA A 86 19.45 -15.74 16.44
CA ALA A 86 18.61 -15.32 15.32
C ALA A 86 17.21 -14.90 15.80
N GLU A 87 16.63 -15.64 16.75
CA GLU A 87 15.33 -15.31 17.35
C GLU A 87 15.34 -13.93 18.02
N SER A 88 16.35 -13.65 18.86
CA SER A 88 16.49 -12.35 19.54
C SER A 88 16.76 -11.19 18.58
N ALA A 89 17.52 -11.41 17.50
CA ALA A 89 17.72 -10.41 16.45
C ALA A 89 16.41 -10.08 15.71
N MET A 90 15.57 -11.10 15.44
CA MET A 90 14.25 -10.90 14.85
C MET A 90 13.31 -10.14 15.79
N LEU A 91 13.27 -10.51 17.07
CA LEU A 91 12.48 -9.78 18.08
C LEU A 91 12.89 -8.31 18.19
N ARG A 92 14.19 -8.03 18.24
CA ARG A 92 14.72 -6.66 18.27
C ARG A 92 14.27 -5.87 17.06
N THR A 93 14.35 -6.46 15.87
CA THR A 93 13.92 -5.82 14.63
C THR A 93 12.42 -5.52 14.65
N LEU A 94 11.62 -6.50 15.05
CA LEU A 94 10.17 -6.37 15.12
C LEU A 94 9.74 -5.32 16.18
N HIS A 95 10.40 -5.24 17.33
CA HIS A 95 10.15 -4.17 18.30
C HIS A 95 10.47 -2.79 17.74
N SER A 96 11.55 -2.65 16.98
CA SER A 96 11.90 -1.37 16.34
C SER A 96 10.86 -0.95 15.28
N GLN A 97 10.35 -1.90 14.50
CA GLN A 97 9.30 -1.66 13.51
C GLN A 97 7.98 -1.26 14.17
N LEU A 98 7.59 -1.94 15.25
CA LEU A 98 6.37 -1.61 16.00
C LEU A 98 6.45 -0.26 16.67
N HIS A 99 7.61 0.15 17.19
CA HIS A 99 7.78 1.49 17.73
C HIS A 99 7.45 2.54 16.67
N PHE A 100 8.02 2.40 15.47
CA PHE A 100 7.73 3.30 14.36
C PHE A 100 6.24 3.33 14.00
N VAL A 101 5.58 2.17 13.90
CA VAL A 101 4.15 2.09 13.59
C VAL A 101 3.31 2.76 14.70
N ARG A 102 3.67 2.56 15.97
CA ARG A 102 2.99 3.20 17.11
C ARG A 102 3.12 4.72 17.06
N ASP A 103 4.26 5.25 16.63
CA ASP A 103 4.42 6.69 16.45
C ASP A 103 3.51 7.24 15.35
N VAL A 104 3.30 6.49 14.26
CA VAL A 104 2.33 6.85 13.21
C VAL A 104 0.89 6.80 13.74
N GLN A 105 0.56 5.79 14.55
CA GLN A 105 -0.77 5.63 15.14
C GLN A 105 -1.15 6.71 16.16
N ARG A 106 -0.16 7.41 16.73
CA ARG A 106 -0.40 8.53 17.67
C ARG A 106 -0.94 9.78 16.98
N VAL A 107 -0.87 9.86 15.66
CA VAL A 107 -1.39 11.01 14.90
C VAL A 107 -2.92 11.01 14.97
N ASP A 108 -3.50 12.17 15.26
CA ASP A 108 -4.95 12.35 15.22
C ASP A 108 -5.46 12.17 13.79
N THR A 109 -6.26 11.12 13.58
CA THR A 109 -6.89 10.78 12.30
C THR A 109 -8.42 10.95 12.35
N THR A 110 -8.94 11.69 13.33
CA THR A 110 -10.38 11.92 13.48
C THR A 110 -10.99 12.58 12.22
N GLY A 111 -12.04 11.96 11.69
CA GLY A 111 -12.77 12.47 10.52
C GLY A 111 -12.14 12.16 9.16
N LEU A 112 -11.08 11.35 9.09
CA LEU A 112 -10.46 10.93 7.83
C LEU A 112 -10.92 9.54 7.40
N GLU A 113 -11.28 9.38 6.13
CA GLU A 113 -11.55 8.07 5.53
C GLU A 113 -10.22 7.39 5.12
N PRO A 114 -10.01 6.11 5.45
CA PRO A 114 -8.81 5.39 5.03
C PRO A 114 -8.69 5.28 3.52
N LEU A 115 -7.56 5.73 2.96
CA LEU A 115 -7.26 5.54 1.55
C LEU A 115 -7.04 4.05 1.25
N ARG A 116 -7.91 3.45 0.43
CA ARG A 116 -7.87 2.01 0.09
C ARG A 116 -6.97 1.71 -1.11
N SER A 117 -6.97 2.60 -2.09
CA SER A 117 -6.22 2.44 -3.32
C SER A 117 -5.78 3.80 -3.88
N LEU A 118 -4.69 3.82 -4.64
CA LEU A 118 -4.30 5.01 -5.39
C LEU A 118 -5.11 5.05 -6.70
N ARG A 119 -6.39 5.41 -6.58
CA ARG A 119 -7.32 5.59 -7.69
C ARG A 119 -7.97 6.97 -7.61
N ASP A 120 -8.65 7.32 -8.68
CA ASP A 120 -9.56 8.44 -8.67
C ASP A 120 -10.82 8.06 -7.88
N GLU A 121 -10.84 8.45 -6.60
CA GLU A 121 -11.99 8.24 -5.71
C GLU A 121 -13.03 9.37 -5.84
N THR A 122 -12.93 10.22 -6.88
CA THR A 122 -14.02 11.14 -7.23
C THR A 122 -15.26 10.36 -7.65
N ILE A 123 -16.43 10.98 -7.56
CA ILE A 123 -17.70 10.37 -7.96
C ILE A 123 -17.62 9.85 -9.40
N GLU A 124 -17.00 10.64 -10.29
CA GLU A 124 -16.78 10.28 -11.69
C GLU A 124 -15.86 9.05 -11.82
N GLY A 125 -14.72 9.03 -11.11
CA GLY A 125 -13.80 7.87 -11.14
C GLY A 125 -14.42 6.59 -10.56
N VAL A 126 -15.28 6.72 -9.54
CA VAL A 126 -16.04 5.59 -8.99
C VAL A 126 -17.07 5.09 -10.00
N GLU A 127 -17.82 5.99 -10.66
CA GLU A 127 -18.80 5.63 -11.69
C GLU A 127 -18.14 4.90 -12.87
N GLU A 128 -17.00 5.39 -13.36
CA GLU A 128 -16.28 4.74 -14.47
C GLU A 128 -15.74 3.34 -14.12
N VAL A 129 -15.31 3.12 -12.88
CA VAL A 129 -14.77 1.81 -12.44
C VAL A 129 -15.88 0.84 -12.04
N THR A 130 -17.07 1.34 -11.71
CA THR A 130 -18.18 0.51 -11.24
C THR A 130 -18.79 -0.25 -12.40
N ILE A 131 -18.55 -1.57 -12.43
CA ILE A 131 -19.19 -2.47 -13.40
C ILE A 131 -20.69 -2.51 -13.12
N GLY A 132 -21.47 -1.94 -14.03
CA GLY A 132 -22.92 -1.82 -13.92
C GLY A 132 -23.67 -3.12 -14.21
N LEU A 133 -24.96 -3.14 -13.86
CA LEU A 133 -25.85 -4.26 -14.23
C LEU A 133 -26.07 -4.35 -15.75
N GLU A 134 -26.03 -3.21 -16.45
CA GLU A 134 -26.15 -3.16 -17.91
C GLU A 134 -24.98 -3.89 -18.57
N GLU A 135 -23.76 -3.66 -18.09
CA GLU A 135 -22.56 -4.33 -18.59
C GLU A 135 -22.55 -5.84 -18.29
N LEU A 136 -23.17 -6.25 -17.18
CA LEU A 136 -23.31 -7.66 -16.79
C LEU A 136 -24.52 -8.34 -17.41
N GLN A 137 -25.39 -7.62 -18.13
CA GLN A 137 -26.68 -8.14 -18.60
C GLN A 137 -26.50 -9.38 -19.48
N ASP A 138 -25.55 -9.35 -20.41
CA ASP A 138 -25.28 -10.47 -21.32
C ASP A 138 -24.74 -11.69 -20.56
N ALA A 139 -23.80 -11.47 -19.63
CA ALA A 139 -23.23 -12.53 -18.80
C ALA A 139 -24.28 -13.18 -17.88
N LEU A 140 -25.20 -12.38 -17.32
CA LEU A 140 -26.31 -12.86 -16.49
C LEU A 140 -27.42 -13.51 -17.34
N GLY A 141 -27.63 -13.06 -18.57
CA GLY A 141 -28.60 -13.62 -19.52
C GLY A 141 -28.26 -15.04 -19.96
N ASN A 142 -26.96 -15.37 -19.97
CA ASN A 142 -26.46 -16.71 -20.27
C ASN A 142 -26.61 -17.70 -19.09
N GLU A 143 -27.14 -17.27 -17.94
CA GLU A 143 -27.37 -18.14 -16.78
C GLU A 143 -28.67 -18.94 -16.91
N ILE A 144 -28.63 -20.20 -16.48
CA ILE A 144 -29.80 -21.09 -16.48
C ILE A 144 -30.48 -21.09 -15.11
N GLN A 145 -31.81 -21.11 -15.09
CA GLN A 145 -32.58 -21.31 -13.87
C GLN A 145 -32.60 -22.79 -13.52
N PHE A 146 -32.06 -23.15 -12.35
CA PHE A 146 -31.94 -24.54 -11.92
C PHE A 146 -32.82 -24.88 -10.71
N GLY A 147 -33.43 -26.07 -10.76
CA GLY A 147 -34.22 -26.65 -9.67
C GLY A 147 -35.59 -26.01 -9.46
N HIS A 148 -36.33 -26.50 -8.45
CA HIS A 148 -37.70 -26.04 -8.16
C HIS A 148 -37.79 -24.56 -7.77
N LYS A 149 -36.76 -24.04 -7.09
CA LYS A 149 -36.67 -22.63 -6.68
C LYS A 149 -36.06 -21.71 -7.76
N LYS A 150 -35.82 -22.22 -8.97
CA LYS A 150 -35.33 -21.44 -10.14
C LYS A 150 -34.13 -20.55 -9.82
N ARG A 151 -33.14 -21.08 -9.09
CA ARG A 151 -31.94 -20.29 -8.75
C ARG A 151 -31.10 -20.10 -10.02
N PRO A 152 -30.64 -18.87 -10.33
CA PRO A 152 -29.76 -18.65 -11.46
C PRO A 152 -28.42 -19.36 -11.21
N LYS A 153 -27.93 -20.04 -12.24
CA LYS A 153 -26.69 -20.80 -12.20
C LYS A 153 -25.98 -20.65 -13.55
N ARG A 154 -24.70 -20.31 -13.51
CA ARG A 154 -23.84 -20.30 -14.70
C ARG A 154 -23.79 -21.69 -15.34
N VAL A 155 -24.01 -21.74 -16.65
CA VAL A 155 -23.88 -22.97 -17.44
C VAL A 155 -22.41 -23.40 -17.38
N ARG A 156 -22.16 -24.68 -17.06
CA ARG A 156 -20.82 -25.26 -17.08
C ARG A 156 -20.67 -26.10 -18.34
N GLY A 157 -19.60 -25.90 -19.10
CA GLY A 157 -19.27 -26.69 -20.29
C GLY A 157 -19.65 -26.06 -21.62
N GLU A 158 -20.16 -24.82 -21.63
CA GLU A 158 -20.12 -24.00 -22.84
C GLU A 158 -18.66 -23.65 -23.11
N GLU A 159 -18.15 -24.07 -24.26
CA GLU A 159 -16.79 -23.81 -24.69
C GLU A 159 -16.69 -22.32 -25.05
N VAL A 160 -16.33 -21.51 -24.06
CA VAL A 160 -15.98 -20.11 -24.29
C VAL A 160 -14.75 -20.12 -25.20
N ASP A 161 -14.73 -19.28 -26.23
CA ASP A 161 -13.57 -19.15 -27.11
C ASP A 161 -12.41 -18.53 -26.32
N THR A 162 -11.62 -19.38 -25.67
CA THR A 162 -10.47 -19.00 -24.84
C THR A 162 -9.16 -19.01 -25.62
N LYS A 163 -9.23 -19.12 -26.96
CA LYS A 163 -8.08 -19.09 -27.86
C LYS A 163 -7.21 -17.87 -27.57
N GLY A 164 -5.92 -18.12 -27.34
CA GLY A 164 -4.93 -17.10 -26.97
C GLY A 164 -4.86 -16.74 -25.48
N ALA A 165 -5.90 -17.00 -24.68
CA ALA A 165 -5.89 -16.76 -23.22
C ALA A 165 -5.57 -18.02 -22.40
N GLU A 166 -6.07 -19.18 -22.83
CA GLU A 166 -5.91 -20.46 -22.11
C GLU A 166 -4.95 -21.45 -22.79
N ASP A 167 -4.29 -21.04 -23.89
CA ASP A 167 -3.29 -21.86 -24.61
C ASP A 167 -1.95 -22.02 -23.87
N TRP A 168 -1.88 -21.61 -22.59
CA TRP A 168 -0.68 -21.76 -21.78
C TRP A 168 -0.69 -23.09 -21.03
N ASP A 169 0.44 -23.80 -21.03
CA ASP A 169 0.60 -25.02 -20.24
C ASP A 169 0.72 -24.67 -18.74
N PRO A 170 -0.28 -25.04 -17.90
CA PRO A 170 -0.28 -24.70 -16.48
C PRO A 170 0.91 -25.26 -15.71
N LEU A 171 1.51 -26.34 -16.22
CA LEU A 171 2.54 -27.10 -15.53
C LEU A 171 3.96 -26.70 -15.94
N LYS A 172 4.11 -25.84 -16.95
CA LYS A 172 5.42 -25.50 -17.54
C LYS A 172 6.41 -24.86 -16.56
N THR A 173 5.91 -24.06 -15.61
CA THR A 173 6.74 -23.37 -14.61
C THR A 173 6.92 -24.18 -13.32
N ALA A 174 6.26 -25.33 -13.21
CA ALA A 174 6.34 -26.16 -12.01
C ALA A 174 7.69 -26.89 -11.92
N SER A 175 8.28 -26.90 -10.73
CA SER A 175 9.51 -27.67 -10.49
C SER A 175 9.28 -29.18 -10.45
N ARG A 176 8.08 -29.62 -10.06
CA ARG A 176 7.70 -31.04 -9.96
C ARG A 176 6.25 -31.25 -10.41
N THR A 177 6.06 -32.23 -11.28
CA THR A 177 4.76 -32.61 -11.82
C THR A 177 4.63 -34.14 -11.81
N ALA A 178 3.42 -34.64 -11.64
CA ALA A 178 3.09 -36.04 -11.85
C ALA A 178 1.92 -36.10 -12.82
N GLY A 179 2.23 -36.35 -14.10
CA GLY A 179 1.25 -36.28 -15.17
C GLY A 179 0.63 -34.88 -15.26
N LYS A 180 -0.67 -34.78 -15.01
CA LYS A 180 -1.46 -33.54 -15.11
C LYS A 180 -1.60 -32.77 -13.79
N TYR A 181 -0.81 -33.12 -12.77
CA TYR A 181 -0.96 -32.57 -11.43
C TYR A 181 0.34 -31.96 -10.90
N PHE A 182 0.21 -30.89 -10.10
CA PHE A 182 1.28 -30.39 -9.25
C PHE A 182 1.51 -31.36 -8.09
N VAL A 183 2.77 -31.61 -7.75
CA VAL A 183 3.14 -32.50 -6.64
C VAL A 183 3.78 -31.69 -5.53
N VAL A 184 3.17 -31.73 -4.35
CA VAL A 184 3.71 -31.15 -3.12
C VAL A 184 4.07 -32.29 -2.18
N GLN A 185 5.24 -32.21 -1.53
CA GLN A 185 5.60 -33.17 -0.49
C GLN A 185 4.76 -32.90 0.75
N SER A 186 3.86 -33.82 1.10
CA SER A 186 3.32 -33.87 2.46
C SER A 186 4.44 -34.31 3.41
N LYS A 187 4.50 -33.74 4.60
CA LYS A 187 5.40 -34.25 5.66
C LYS A 187 5.14 -35.75 5.83
N LYS A 188 6.21 -36.56 5.72
CA LYS A 188 6.21 -37.95 6.15
C LYS A 188 6.15 -37.95 7.67
N GLU A 189 5.21 -38.66 8.28
CA GLU A 189 5.24 -38.91 9.72
C GLU A 189 6.58 -39.61 10.04
N GLU A 190 7.36 -39.01 10.94
CA GLU A 190 8.48 -39.70 11.58
C GLU A 190 7.89 -40.85 12.39
N SER A 191 7.96 -42.06 11.83
CA SER A 191 7.73 -43.32 12.55
C SER A 191 8.95 -43.69 13.37
#